data_AF-A0A6A4KXU2-F1
#
_entry.id   AF-A0A6A4KXU2-F1
#
_cell.length_a   1.000
_cell.length_b   1.000
_cell.length_c   1.000
_cell.angle_alpha   90.00
_cell.angle_beta   90.00
_cell.angle_gamma   90.00
#
_symmetry.space_group_name_H-M   'P 1'
#
loop_
_entity.id
_entity.type
_entity.pdbx_description
1 polymer ?
#
loop_
_entity_poly.entity_id
_entity_poly.type
_entity_poly.pdbx_seq_one_letter_code
_entity_poly.pdbx_strand_id
1 'polypeptide(L)'
;MAVLRKLGGPTWEVQLGRRDSLNGNSTLASINLPSPFMNLTQLIATFKIQGLDVHDLVTLSGAHTIGLTHCGFFQNRIYNETNIPIDPAFARLRQRLCPNATTLRPRQNSLLLT
;
A
#
# COMPACT_ATOMS: atom_id res chain seq x y z
N MET A 1 1.01 -6.89 -22.06
CA MET A 1 1.61 -5.54 -21.96
C MET A 1 1.87 -5.25 -20.49
N ALA A 2 3.13 -5.30 -20.04
CA ALA A 2 3.48 -5.06 -18.64
C ALA A 2 3.32 -3.57 -18.30
N VAL A 3 2.49 -3.24 -17.30
CA VAL A 3 2.21 -1.86 -16.85
C VAL A 3 3.50 -1.09 -16.56
N LEU A 4 4.48 -1.75 -15.94
CA LEU A 4 5.75 -1.15 -15.55
C LEU A 4 6.55 -0.61 -16.75
N ARG A 5 6.56 -1.32 -17.89
CA ARG A 5 7.26 -0.86 -19.10
C ARG A 5 6.68 0.47 -19.62
N LYS A 6 5.36 0.65 -19.54
CA LYS A 6 4.71 1.90 -19.98
C LYS A 6 5.06 3.10 -19.08
N LEU A 7 5.55 2.83 -17.87
CA LEU A 7 5.93 3.82 -16.87
C LEU A 7 7.47 3.95 -16.74
N GLY A 8 8.24 3.39 -17.68
CA GLY A 8 9.70 3.45 -17.67
C GLY A 8 10.40 2.46 -16.73
N GLY A 9 9.66 1.50 -16.18
CA GLY A 9 10.21 0.42 -15.36
C GLY A 9 10.96 -0.66 -16.15
N PRO A 10 11.69 -1.55 -15.44
CA PRO A 10 12.44 -2.62 -16.07
C PRO A 10 11.52 -3.62 -16.78
N THR A 11 12.10 -4.36 -17.72
CA THR A 11 11.42 -5.41 -18.48
C THR A 11 12.03 -6.77 -18.17
N TRP A 12 11.19 -7.78 -18.07
CA TRP A 12 11.60 -9.17 -17.90
C TRP A 12 10.58 -10.10 -18.56
N GLU A 13 11.03 -11.31 -18.89
CA GLU A 13 10.13 -12.36 -19.35
C GLU A 13 9.41 -12.98 -18.15
N VAL A 14 8.08 -13.10 -18.27
CA VAL A 14 7.24 -13.68 -17.22
C VAL A 14 6.97 -15.15 -17.54
N GLN A 15 7.05 -16.01 -16.52
CA GLN A 15 6.63 -17.40 -16.67
C GLN A 15 5.12 -17.48 -16.95
N LEU A 16 4.76 -18.29 -17.94
CA LEU A 16 3.38 -18.50 -18.40
C LEU A 16 2.86 -19.87 -17.94
N GLY A 17 1.56 -20.14 -18.14
CA GLY A 17 0.93 -21.43 -17.83
C GLY A 17 0.07 -21.47 -16.56
N ARG A 18 -0.05 -20.36 -15.83
CA ARG A 18 -1.05 -20.22 -14.75
C ARG A 18 -2.47 -20.36 -15.30
N ARG A 19 -3.33 -21.06 -14.56
CA ARG A 19 -4.76 -21.28 -14.86
C ARG A 19 -5.62 -20.51 -13.87
N ASP A 20 -6.84 -20.15 -14.28
CA ASP A 20 -7.76 -19.39 -13.44
C ASP A 20 -8.44 -20.29 -12.39
N SER A 21 -8.62 -19.75 -11.17
CA SER A 21 -9.43 -20.39 -10.13
C SER A 21 -10.91 -20.30 -10.48
N LEU A 22 -11.69 -21.32 -10.11
CA LEU A 22 -13.15 -21.31 -10.28
C LEU A 22 -13.87 -20.54 -9.15
N ASN A 23 -13.17 -20.18 -8.08
CA ASN A 23 -13.76 -19.55 -6.90
C ASN A 23 -12.87 -18.41 -6.37
N GLY A 24 -13.51 -17.34 -5.89
CA GLY A 24 -12.87 -16.32 -5.05
C GLY A 24 -12.94 -16.69 -3.57
N ASN A 25 -12.04 -16.14 -2.76
CA ASN A 25 -12.01 -16.39 -1.31
C ASN A 25 -11.72 -15.10 -0.53
N SER A 26 -12.79 -14.42 -0.09
CA SER A 26 -12.70 -13.18 0.67
C SER A 26 -12.11 -13.39 2.07
N THR A 27 -12.39 -14.53 2.71
CA THR A 27 -11.83 -14.87 4.03
C THR A 27 -10.32 -14.98 3.97
N LEU A 28 -9.78 -15.72 2.99
CA LEU A 28 -8.33 -15.83 2.81
C LEU A 28 -7.71 -14.49 2.40
N ALA A 29 -8.41 -13.68 1.60
CA ALA A 29 -7.92 -12.33 1.26
C ALA A 29 -7.78 -11.46 2.52
N SER A 30 -8.78 -11.46 3.41
CA SER A 30 -8.73 -10.70 4.67
C SER A 30 -7.65 -11.19 5.63
N ILE A 31 -7.24 -12.46 5.54
CA ILE A 31 -6.18 -13.05 6.38
C ILE A 31 -4.80 -12.77 5.79
N ASN A 32 -4.63 -12.93 4.48
CA ASN A 32 -3.32 -12.96 3.82
C ASN A 32 -2.86 -11.58 3.31
N LEU A 33 -3.77 -10.62 3.09
CA LEU A 33 -3.39 -9.30 2.63
C LEU A 33 -2.84 -8.45 3.78
N PRO A 34 -1.64 -7.86 3.63
CA PRO A 34 -1.08 -7.01 4.67
C PRO A 34 -1.91 -5.73 4.84
N SER A 35 -2.13 -5.34 6.10
CA SER A 35 -2.78 -4.09 6.45
C SER A 35 -1.77 -2.93 6.45
N PRO A 36 -2.14 -1.72 6.02
CA PRO A 36 -1.26 -0.55 6.07
C PRO A 36 -0.90 -0.11 7.50
N PHE A 37 -1.56 -0.68 8.52
CA PHE A 37 -1.31 -0.41 9.93
C PHE A 37 -0.35 -1.43 10.59
N MET A 38 0.15 -2.41 9.84
CA MET A 38 1.10 -3.40 10.35
C MET A 38 2.47 -2.78 10.62
N ASN A 39 3.14 -3.24 11.67
CA ASN A 39 4.55 -2.95 11.90
C ASN A 39 5.45 -3.88 11.05
N LEU A 40 6.76 -3.60 11.05
CA LEU A 40 7.73 -4.35 10.23
C LEU A 40 7.74 -5.86 10.52
N THR A 41 7.71 -6.26 11.80
CA THR A 41 7.72 -7.68 12.19
C THR A 41 6.48 -8.41 11.66
N GLN A 42 5.31 -7.76 11.71
CA GLN A 42 4.07 -8.30 11.15
C GLN A 42 4.14 -8.43 9.63
N LEU A 43 4.68 -7.43 8.93
CA LEU A 43 4.86 -7.49 7.47
C LEU A 43 5.79 -8.64 7.06
N ILE A 44 6.92 -8.81 7.76
CA ILE A 44 7.86 -9.91 7.51
C ILE A 44 7.16 -11.27 7.70
N ALA A 45 6.38 -11.43 8.77
CA ALA A 45 5.65 -12.67 9.04
C ALA A 45 4.61 -12.98 7.93
N THR A 46 3.86 -11.96 7.50
CA THR A 46 2.85 -12.09 6.43
C THR A 46 3.47 -12.49 5.09
N PHE A 47 4.60 -11.87 4.71
CA PHE A 47 5.32 -12.23 3.48
C PHE A 47 5.90 -13.64 3.56
N LYS A 48 6.44 -14.03 4.73
CA LYS A 48 6.98 -15.37 4.95
C LYS A 48 5.94 -16.47 4.79
N ILE A 49 4.67 -16.23 5.16
CA ILE A 49 3.57 -17.19 4.93
C ILE A 49 3.35 -17.45 3.44
N GLN A 50 3.64 -16.45 2.58
CA GLN A 50 3.57 -16.58 1.12
C GLN A 50 4.87 -17.11 0.49
N GLY A 51 5.85 -17.52 1.31
CA GLY A 51 7.16 -17.99 0.85
C GLY A 51 8.11 -16.88 0.39
N LEU A 52 7.83 -15.63 0.74
CA LEU A 52 8.64 -14.45 0.40
C LEU A 52 9.49 -14.01 1.58
N ASP A 53 10.72 -13.58 1.32
CA ASP A 53 11.64 -13.14 2.36
C ASP A 53 11.63 -11.61 2.59
N VAL A 54 12.56 -11.11 3.41
CA VAL A 54 12.68 -9.68 3.71
C VAL A 54 13.13 -8.87 2.48
N HIS A 55 13.97 -9.46 1.63
CA HIS A 55 14.40 -8.81 0.40
C HIS A 55 13.22 -8.64 -0.57
N ASP A 56 12.36 -9.66 -0.67
CA ASP A 56 11.11 -9.57 -1.44
C ASP A 56 10.16 -8.51 -0.89
N LEU A 57 10.00 -8.44 0.45
CA LEU A 57 9.19 -7.40 1.10
C LEU A 57 9.65 -6.00 0.70
N VAL A 58 10.95 -5.71 0.81
CA VAL A 58 11.51 -4.39 0.47
C VAL A 58 11.37 -4.11 -1.03
N THR A 59 11.70 -5.09 -1.87
CA THR A 59 11.65 -4.96 -3.34
C THR A 59 10.22 -4.69 -3.82
N LEU A 60 9.24 -5.46 -3.33
CA LEU A 60 7.83 -5.33 -3.72
C LEU A 60 7.17 -4.08 -3.12
N SER A 61 7.64 -3.60 -1.95
CA SER A 61 7.20 -2.31 -1.39
C SER A 61 7.53 -1.13 -2.31
N GLY A 62 8.52 -1.26 -3.19
CA GLY A 62 8.84 -0.29 -4.24
C GLY A 62 7.67 -0.02 -5.20
N ALA A 63 6.69 -0.92 -5.29
CA ALA A 63 5.47 -0.70 -6.08
C ALA A 63 4.67 0.54 -5.64
N HIS A 64 4.86 1.02 -4.40
CA HIS A 64 4.27 2.28 -3.91
C HIS A 64 4.86 3.55 -4.56
N THR A 65 5.84 3.44 -5.47
CA THR A 65 6.35 4.56 -6.27
C THR A 65 5.35 5.12 -7.28
N ILE A 66 4.26 4.38 -7.55
CA ILE A 66 3.17 4.77 -8.45
C ILE A 66 1.81 4.50 -7.79
N GLY A 67 0.78 5.17 -8.27
CA GLY A 67 -0.60 4.97 -7.81
C GLY A 67 -1.03 5.95 -6.71
N LEU A 68 -2.23 5.70 -6.17
CA LEU A 68 -2.91 6.56 -5.21
C LEU A 68 -3.25 5.75 -3.96
N THR A 69 -3.35 6.41 -2.80
CA THR A 69 -3.88 5.80 -1.57
C THR A 69 -5.09 6.58 -1.05
N HIS A 70 -5.93 5.91 -0.27
CA HIS A 70 -7.04 6.59 0.39
C HIS A 70 -6.62 7.27 1.69
N CYS A 71 -7.20 8.45 1.98
CA CYS A 71 -6.94 9.20 3.21
C CYS A 71 -7.06 8.34 4.47
N GLY A 72 -8.09 7.47 4.53
CA GLY A 72 -8.36 6.62 5.70
C GLY A 72 -7.20 5.69 6.10
N PHE A 73 -6.27 5.38 5.18
CA PHE A 73 -5.14 4.51 5.47
C PHE A 73 -3.95 5.21 6.13
N PHE A 74 -3.89 6.55 6.11
CA PHE A 74 -2.78 7.30 6.70
C PHE A 74 -3.22 8.50 7.56
N GLN A 75 -4.52 8.77 7.65
CA GLN A 75 -5.05 9.92 8.39
C GLN A 75 -4.60 9.94 9.86
N ASN A 76 -4.57 8.78 10.52
CA ASN A 76 -4.06 8.68 11.90
C ASN A 76 -2.61 9.17 12.01
N ARG A 77 -1.78 8.87 11.01
CA ARG A 77 -0.36 9.26 10.97
C ARG A 77 -0.14 10.76 10.85
N ILE A 78 -1.04 11.46 10.16
CA ILE A 78 -0.91 12.91 9.95
C ILE A 78 -1.60 13.74 11.04
N TYR A 79 -2.46 13.16 11.89
CA TYR A 79 -3.20 13.90 12.93
C TYR A 79 -2.88 13.47 14.36
N ASN A 80 -2.65 12.19 14.63
CA ASN A 80 -2.69 11.63 15.98
C ASN A 80 -1.39 10.94 16.41
N GLU A 81 -0.54 10.52 15.47
CA GLU A 81 0.70 9.82 15.80
C GLU A 81 1.83 10.78 16.14
N THR A 82 2.24 10.76 17.40
CA THR A 82 3.39 11.54 17.90
C THR A 82 4.71 10.76 17.85
N ASN A 83 4.65 9.44 17.72
CA ASN A 83 5.79 8.51 17.86
C ASN A 83 6.31 7.96 16.52
N ILE A 84 5.74 8.38 15.39
CA ILE A 84 6.23 8.00 14.05
C ILE A 84 6.86 9.22 13.40
N PRO A 85 8.10 9.13 12.88
CA PRO A 85 8.76 10.25 12.23
C PRO A 85 8.16 10.49 10.83
N ILE A 86 6.95 11.05 10.78
CA ILE A 86 6.45 11.69 9.57
C ILE A 86 7.03 13.11 9.52
N ASP A 87 7.55 13.50 8.37
CA ASP A 87 8.01 14.88 8.20
C ASP A 87 6.84 15.86 8.44
N PRO A 88 6.99 16.86 9.33
CA PRO A 88 5.90 17.77 9.65
C PRO A 88 5.41 18.60 8.46
N ALA A 89 6.27 18.92 7.50
CA ALA A 89 5.86 19.65 6.31
C ALA A 89 5.05 18.76 5.36
N PHE A 90 5.46 17.50 5.19
CA PHE A 90 4.71 16.50 4.44
C PHE A 90 3.35 16.23 5.08
N ALA A 91 3.28 16.07 6.41
CA ALA A 91 2.03 15.90 7.13
C ALA A 91 1.07 17.08 6.88
N ARG A 92 1.55 18.33 7.03
CA ARG A 92 0.76 19.54 6.73
C ARG A 92 0.29 19.60 5.28
N LEU A 93 1.12 19.18 4.32
CA LEU A 93 0.75 19.12 2.92
C LEU A 93 -0.42 18.14 2.68
N ARG A 94 -0.39 16.97 3.31
CA ARG A 94 -1.44 15.96 3.16
C ARG A 94 -2.73 16.33 3.90
N GLN A 95 -2.66 16.99 5.07
CA GLN A 95 -3.83 17.49 5.80
C GLN A 95 -4.70 18.46 4.99
N ARG A 96 -4.12 19.21 4.03
CA ARG A 96 -4.87 20.09 3.12
C ARG A 96 -5.85 19.33 2.22
N LEU A 97 -5.52 18.08 1.91
CA LEU A 97 -6.26 17.24 0.97
C LEU A 97 -7.02 16.11 1.66
N CYS A 98 -6.66 15.76 2.90
CA CYS A 98 -7.38 14.84 3.78
C CYS A 98 -7.88 15.56 5.03
N PRO A 99 -9.09 16.16 5.02
CA PRO A 99 -9.67 16.77 6.20
C PRO A 99 -9.84 15.74 7.33
N ASN A 100 -9.79 16.18 8.59
CA ASN A 100 -10.09 15.30 9.73
C ASN A 100 -11.54 14.77 9.61
N ALA A 101 -11.74 13.50 9.96
CA ALA A 101 -12.93 12.69 9.69
C ALA A 101 -14.25 13.24 10.28
N THR A 102 -14.21 14.30 11.07
CA THR A 102 -15.39 15.05 11.52
C THR A 102 -16.16 15.75 10.37
N THR A 103 -15.64 15.77 9.13
CA THR A 103 -16.28 16.42 7.96
C THR A 103 -16.17 15.63 6.64
N LEU A 104 -16.36 14.31 6.65
CA LEU A 104 -16.23 13.51 5.42
C LEU A 104 -17.25 13.90 4.33
N ARG A 105 -16.75 14.47 3.22
CA ARG A 105 -17.45 14.50 1.92
C ARG A 105 -16.95 13.34 1.06
N PRO A 106 -17.81 12.60 0.33
CA PRO A 106 -17.44 11.35 -0.35
C PRO A 106 -16.41 11.45 -1.50
N ARG A 107 -16.03 12.65 -1.96
CA ARG A 107 -15.33 12.83 -3.25
C ARG A 107 -13.86 13.26 -3.19
N GLN A 108 -13.24 13.38 -2.01
CA GLN A 108 -11.85 13.88 -1.87
C GLN A 108 -10.95 12.90 -1.09
N ASN A 109 -11.10 11.60 -1.34
CA ASN A 109 -10.52 10.59 -0.45
C ASN A 109 -9.31 9.86 -1.03
N SER A 110 -8.76 10.23 -2.19
CA SER A 110 -7.62 9.54 -2.81
C SER A 110 -6.51 10.52 -3.20
N LEU A 111 -5.27 10.20 -2.83
CA LEU A 111 -4.10 11.07 -3.02
C LEU A 111 -2.91 10.34 -3.61
N LEU A 112 -2.17 11.07 -4.44
CA LEU A 112 -0.83 10.67 -4.88
C LEU A 112 0.09 10.81 -3.67
N LEU A 113 0.80 9.74 -3.31
CA LEU A 113 1.73 9.76 -2.18
C LEU A 113 3.07 10.42 -2.53
N THR A 114 3.26 10.82 -3.79
CA THR A 114 4.39 11.64 -4.23
C THR A 114 4.08 13.14 -4.18
#